data_AF-A0A182E5C5-F1
#
_entry.id   AF-A0A182E5C5-F1
#
_cell.length_a   1.000
_cell.length_b   1.000
_cell.length_c   1.000
_cell.angle_alpha   90.00
_cell.angle_beta   90.00
_cell.angle_gamma   90.00
#
_symmetry.space_group_name_H-M   'P 1'
#
loop_
_entity.id
_entity.type
_entity.pdbx_description
1 polymer ?
#
loop_
_entity_poly.entity_id
_entity_poly.type
_entity_poly.pdbx_seq_one_letter_code
_entity_poly.pdbx_strand_id
1 'polypeptide(L)'
;MRSVCELAKPKAVFNFEHPNFEQKSNARSACIQFTVDMQSECNDSFQLMGFAGYFTAQLYRNCQLSIVPQTHTKGLVSWFSALIPLRHLYRLQKGTEVIFHIERKIDTRGVWYEWFCEFQDIDGKIRTTPLQNKDGMSYFMRL
;
A
#
# COMPACT_ATOMS: atom_id res chain seq x y z
N MET A 1 -11.30 -22.08 -0.50
CA MET A 1 -9.91 -21.70 -0.17
C MET A 1 -9.76 -20.21 -0.45
N ARG A 2 -9.68 -19.33 0.56
CA ARG A 2 -9.44 -17.89 0.33
C ARG A 2 -7.93 -17.71 0.13
N SER A 3 -7.51 -17.31 -1.07
CA SER A 3 -6.11 -17.12 -1.45
C SER A 3 -5.45 -15.88 -0.82
N VAL A 4 -6.25 -15.00 -0.21
CA VAL A 4 -5.81 -13.72 0.37
C VAL A 4 -6.56 -13.48 1.69
N CYS A 5 -5.84 -12.94 2.67
CA CYS A 5 -6.29 -12.61 4.02
C CYS A 5 -6.12 -11.10 4.22
N GLU A 6 -7.21 -10.33 4.13
CA GLU A 6 -7.19 -8.88 4.36
C GLU A 6 -7.13 -8.61 5.88
N LEU A 7 -6.04 -7.99 6.34
CA LEU A 7 -5.80 -7.71 7.76
C LEU A 7 -6.36 -6.35 8.22
N ALA A 8 -6.56 -5.43 7.28
CA ALA A 8 -7.08 -4.08 7.51
C ALA A 8 -7.67 -3.52 6.22
N LYS A 9 -8.62 -2.59 6.34
CA LYS A 9 -9.23 -1.91 5.19
C LYS A 9 -8.23 -1.03 4.41
N PRO A 10 -8.38 -0.90 3.08
CA PRO A 10 -7.55 -0.01 2.27
C PRO A 10 -7.65 1.46 2.73
N LYS A 11 -6.52 2.17 2.65
CA LYS A 11 -6.42 3.61 2.94
C LYS A 11 -5.80 4.34 1.75
N ALA A 12 -6.14 5.62 1.59
CA ALA A 12 -5.58 6.46 0.52
C ALA A 12 -4.08 6.71 0.75
N VAL A 13 -3.30 6.67 -0.33
CA VAL A 13 -1.82 6.80 -0.27
C VAL A 13 -1.34 8.02 -1.05
N PHE A 14 -1.47 8.01 -2.39
CA PHE A 14 -1.05 9.12 -3.25
C PHE A 14 -2.20 9.61 -4.10
N ASN A 15 -2.36 10.93 -4.20
CA ASN A 15 -3.32 11.60 -5.08
C ASN A 15 -2.60 12.40 -6.17
N PHE A 16 -3.16 12.37 -7.38
CA PHE A 16 -2.71 13.13 -8.54
C PHE A 16 -3.91 13.76 -9.22
N GLU A 17 -3.80 15.05 -9.54
CA GLU A 17 -4.86 15.82 -10.16
C GLU A 17 -4.37 16.41 -11.48
N HIS A 18 -5.25 16.39 -12.48
CA HIS A 18 -4.96 16.84 -13.83
C HIS A 18 -6.07 17.76 -14.34
N PRO A 19 -5.73 18.90 -14.98
CA PRO A 19 -4.37 19.36 -15.28
C PRO A 19 -3.62 19.89 -14.04
N ASN A 20 -2.32 19.58 -13.93
CA ASN A 20 -1.45 20.06 -12.84
C ASN A 20 -0.94 21.48 -13.14
N PHE A 21 -1.84 22.47 -13.07
CA PHE A 21 -1.53 23.86 -13.42
C PHE A 21 -0.45 24.49 -12.52
N GLU A 22 -0.39 24.08 -11.26
CA GLU A 22 0.60 24.56 -10.29
C GLU A 22 1.98 23.90 -10.46
N GLN A 23 2.12 22.94 -11.39
CA GLN A 23 3.36 22.18 -11.60
C GLN A 23 3.90 21.56 -10.31
N LYS A 24 3.00 21.08 -9.44
CA LYS A 24 3.37 20.39 -8.22
C LYS A 24 4.28 19.22 -8.59
N SER A 25 5.37 19.04 -7.83
CA SER A 25 6.25 17.87 -7.99
C SER A 25 5.42 16.59 -8.01
N ASN A 26 5.84 15.58 -8.77
CA ASN A 26 5.21 14.25 -8.74
C ASN A 26 5.80 13.35 -7.64
N ALA A 27 6.83 13.80 -6.91
CA ALA A 27 7.34 13.08 -5.74
C ALA A 27 6.32 13.11 -4.60
N ARG A 28 6.21 12.02 -3.84
CA ARG A 28 5.27 11.90 -2.72
C ARG A 28 5.93 11.13 -1.58
N SER A 29 5.51 11.41 -0.35
CA SER A 29 5.85 10.62 0.83
C SER A 29 4.57 10.47 1.65
N ALA A 30 4.33 9.26 2.15
CA ALA A 30 3.15 8.95 2.94
C ALA A 30 3.51 8.00 4.09
N CYS A 31 2.86 8.21 5.22
CA CYS A 31 2.93 7.39 6.42
C CYS A 31 1.49 6.98 6.76
N ILE A 32 1.19 5.69 6.63
CA ILE A 32 -0.17 5.15 6.73
C ILE A 32 -0.22 4.17 7.88
N GLN A 33 -0.95 4.53 8.93
CA GLN A 33 -1.20 3.64 10.06
C GLN A 33 -2.35 2.68 9.74
N PHE A 34 -2.21 1.40 10.08
CA PHE A 34 -3.23 0.35 10.00
C PHE A 34 -3.35 -0.35 11.35
N THR A 35 -4.58 -0.56 11.79
CA THR A 35 -4.87 -1.43 12.93
C THR A 35 -5.26 -2.79 12.38
N VAL A 36 -4.63 -3.86 12.84
CA VAL A 36 -5.00 -5.24 12.46
C VAL A 36 -6.35 -5.58 13.10
N ASP A 37 -7.43 -5.56 12.32
CA ASP A 37 -8.81 -5.65 12.81
C ASP A 37 -9.60 -6.85 12.24
N MET A 38 -8.90 -7.88 11.77
CA MET A 38 -9.54 -9.02 11.08
C MET A 38 -10.68 -9.65 11.90
N GLN A 39 -11.83 -9.80 11.25
CA GLN A 39 -13.08 -10.32 11.83
C GLN A 39 -13.16 -11.85 11.92
N SER A 40 -12.07 -12.60 11.72
CA SER A 40 -12.14 -14.06 11.82
C SER A 40 -11.97 -14.53 13.27
N GLU A 41 -12.99 -15.19 13.81
CA GLU A 41 -13.10 -15.65 15.20
C GLU A 41 -12.10 -16.75 15.61
N CYS A 42 -11.25 -17.25 14.69
CA CYS A 42 -10.50 -18.49 14.90
C CYS A 42 -8.97 -18.33 15.01
N ASN A 43 -8.39 -17.13 14.93
CA ASN A 43 -6.94 -16.97 15.07
C ASN A 43 -6.54 -15.57 15.57
N ASP A 44 -5.80 -15.51 16.67
CA ASP A 44 -5.28 -14.25 17.24
C ASP A 44 -3.93 -13.83 16.65
N SER A 45 -3.36 -14.66 15.77
CA SER A 45 -2.06 -14.39 15.14
C SER A 45 -2.14 -14.47 13.62
N PHE A 46 -1.57 -13.45 12.96
CA PHE A 46 -1.58 -13.26 11.52
C PHE A 46 -0.14 -13.18 10.98
N GLN A 47 0.04 -13.42 9.68
CA GLN A 47 1.32 -13.22 9.00
C GLN A 47 1.16 -12.11 7.96
N LEU A 48 1.84 -10.99 8.19
CA LEU A 48 1.93 -9.89 7.23
C LEU A 48 2.99 -10.22 6.18
N MET A 49 2.57 -10.35 4.92
CA MET A 49 3.48 -10.56 3.78
C MET A 49 3.75 -9.28 2.97
N GLY A 50 2.91 -8.26 3.12
CA GLY A 50 2.94 -7.08 2.27
C GLY A 50 1.60 -6.36 2.21
N PHE A 51 1.51 -5.40 1.30
CA PHE A 51 0.36 -4.50 1.16
C PHE A 51 -0.26 -4.68 -0.23
N ALA A 52 -1.58 -4.80 -0.27
CA ALA A 52 -2.32 -4.79 -1.53
C ALA A 52 -2.52 -3.33 -1.99
N GLY A 53 -2.07 -3.03 -3.20
CA GLY A 53 -2.24 -1.73 -3.85
C GLY A 53 -3.48 -1.71 -4.74
N TYR A 54 -4.29 -0.68 -4.54
CA TYR A 54 -5.48 -0.40 -5.33
C TYR A 54 -5.44 1.05 -5.84
N PHE A 55 -6.32 1.39 -6.77
CA PHE A 55 -6.52 2.78 -7.17
C PHE A 55 -7.98 3.06 -7.53
N THR A 56 -8.32 4.35 -7.46
CA THR A 56 -9.54 4.93 -8.01
C THR A 56 -9.14 6.08 -8.91
N ALA A 57 -9.78 6.20 -10.06
CA ALA A 57 -9.59 7.28 -11.01
C ALA A 57 -10.93 7.95 -11.32
N GLN A 58 -11.02 9.25 -11.03
CA GLN A 58 -12.14 10.08 -11.46
C GLN A 58 -11.90 10.53 -12.90
N LEU A 59 -12.67 10.00 -13.85
CA LEU A 59 -12.46 10.28 -15.27
C LEU A 59 -13.06 11.63 -15.66
N TYR A 60 -14.34 11.82 -15.31
CA TYR A 60 -15.04 13.09 -15.51
C TYR A 60 -16.32 13.14 -14.67
N ARG A 61 -16.53 14.21 -13.89
CA ARG A 61 -17.73 14.42 -13.06
C ARG A 61 -18.09 13.23 -12.17
N ASN A 62 -19.11 12.44 -12.52
CA ASN A 62 -19.59 11.26 -11.80
C ASN A 62 -19.12 9.94 -12.43
N CYS A 63 -18.35 9.99 -13.52
CA CYS A 63 -17.76 8.82 -14.16
C CYS A 63 -16.41 8.48 -13.51
N GLN A 64 -16.38 7.41 -12.72
CA GLN A 64 -15.17 6.92 -12.05
C GLN A 64 -14.91 5.45 -12.36
N LEU A 65 -13.65 5.05 -12.19
CA LEU A 65 -13.20 3.67 -12.27
C LEU A 65 -12.41 3.33 -11.00
N SER A 66 -12.67 2.18 -10.40
CA SER A 66 -12.02 1.76 -9.15
C SER A 66 -11.77 0.26 -9.14
N ILE A 67 -10.60 -0.12 -8.63
CA ILE A 67 -10.27 -1.51 -8.25
C ILE A 67 -10.26 -1.71 -6.73
N VAL A 68 -10.61 -0.68 -5.95
CA VAL A 68 -10.73 -0.79 -4.48
C VAL A 68 -11.89 -1.74 -4.15
N PRO A 69 -11.71 -2.76 -3.29
CA PRO A 69 -12.72 -3.79 -3.06
C PRO A 69 -14.11 -3.25 -2.71
N GLN A 70 -14.18 -2.19 -1.90
CA GLN A 70 -15.44 -1.58 -1.45
C GLN A 70 -16.15 -0.77 -2.54
N THR A 71 -15.45 -0.29 -3.56
CA THR A 71 -15.99 0.56 -4.63
C THR A 71 -15.70 0.02 -6.03
N HIS A 72 -15.39 -1.28 -6.12
CA HIS A 72 -14.92 -1.92 -7.35
C HIS A 72 -15.92 -1.76 -8.49
N THR A 73 -15.45 -1.29 -9.64
CA THR A 73 -16.29 -1.14 -10.83
C THR A 73 -16.72 -2.52 -11.35
N LYS A 74 -18.03 -2.77 -11.45
CA LYS A 74 -18.58 -4.06 -11.87
C LYS A 74 -18.12 -4.42 -13.29
N GLY A 75 -17.61 -5.65 -13.48
CA GLY A 75 -17.17 -6.17 -14.79
C GLY A 75 -15.78 -5.71 -15.23
N LEU A 76 -15.05 -4.96 -14.38
CA LEU A 76 -13.69 -4.53 -14.69
C LEU A 76 -12.69 -5.67 -14.48
N VAL A 77 -11.99 -6.09 -15.54
CA VAL A 77 -10.98 -7.16 -15.52
C VAL A 77 -9.60 -6.71 -16.01
N SER A 78 -9.45 -5.42 -16.32
CA SER A 78 -8.24 -4.83 -16.92
C SER A 78 -7.11 -4.58 -15.93
N TRP A 79 -7.40 -4.53 -14.62
CA TRP A 79 -6.39 -4.33 -13.58
C TRP A 79 -6.65 -5.26 -12.41
N PHE A 80 -5.64 -6.05 -12.05
CA PHE A 80 -5.59 -6.74 -10.78
C PHE A 80 -4.91 -5.86 -9.73
N SER A 81 -5.09 -6.19 -8.45
CA SER A 81 -4.43 -5.49 -7.36
C SER A 81 -2.91 -5.64 -7.45
N ALA A 82 -2.20 -4.56 -7.12
CA ALA A 82 -0.76 -4.61 -6.97
C ALA A 82 -0.40 -5.30 -5.64
N LEU A 83 0.76 -5.94 -5.58
CA LEU A 83 1.35 -6.40 -4.33
C LEU A 83 2.63 -5.61 -4.07
N ILE A 84 2.72 -4.98 -2.90
CA ILE A 84 3.93 -4.35 -2.37
C ILE A 84 4.47 -5.28 -1.28
N PRO A 85 5.38 -6.21 -1.64
CA PRO A 85 5.79 -7.28 -0.73
C PRO A 85 6.75 -6.77 0.34
N LEU A 86 6.72 -7.42 1.50
CA LEU A 86 7.80 -7.35 2.47
C LEU A 86 8.80 -8.50 2.22
N ARG A 87 10.08 -8.27 2.53
CA ARG A 87 11.13 -9.30 2.35
C ARG A 87 10.94 -10.54 3.23
N HIS A 88 10.30 -10.37 4.38
CA HIS A 88 10.04 -11.43 5.35
C HIS A 88 8.57 -11.38 5.76
N LEU A 89 8.07 -12.53 6.21
CA LEU A 89 6.76 -12.62 6.85
C LEU A 89 6.89 -12.16 8.30
N TYR A 90 6.04 -11.21 8.72
CA TYR A 90 6.02 -10.71 10.10
C TYR A 90 4.78 -11.21 10.81
N ARG A 91 4.96 -11.81 11.99
CA ARG A 91 3.84 -12.29 12.80
C ARG A 91 3.24 -11.11 13.56
N LEU A 92 1.94 -10.91 13.41
CA LEU A 92 1.19 -9.84 14.07
C LEU A 92 0.07 -10.43 14.92
N GLN A 93 -0.43 -9.66 15.88
CA GLN A 93 -1.61 -9.99 16.65
C GLN A 93 -2.78 -9.07 16.30
N LYS A 94 -3.99 -9.50 16.66
CA LYS A 94 -5.16 -8.62 16.58
C LYS A 94 -4.92 -7.35 17.41
N GLY A 95 -5.23 -6.20 16.85
CA GLY A 95 -5.00 -4.90 17.47
C GLY A 95 -3.58 -4.35 17.33
N THR A 96 -2.66 -5.09 16.70
CA THR A 96 -1.33 -4.54 16.38
C THR A 96 -1.46 -3.35 15.44
N GLU A 97 -0.77 -2.25 15.77
CA GLU A 97 -0.60 -1.11 14.89
C GLU A 97 0.58 -1.32 13.95
N VAL A 98 0.34 -1.15 12.65
CA VAL A 98 1.33 -1.21 11.58
C VAL A 98 1.37 0.14 10.89
N ILE A 99 2.53 0.79 10.91
CA ILE A 99 2.79 2.04 10.22
C ILE A 99 3.53 1.72 8.92
N PHE A 100 2.88 1.95 7.79
CA PHE A 100 3.46 1.75 6.47
C PHE A 100 4.02 3.06 5.92
N HIS A 101 5.32 3.07 5.64
CA HIS A 101 6.01 4.19 5.02
C HIS A 101 6.23 3.89 3.55
N ILE A 102 5.82 4.82 2.69
CA ILE A 102 6.04 4.70 1.24
C ILE A 102 6.37 6.06 0.64
N GLU A 103 7.40 6.08 -0.19
CA GLU A 103 7.84 7.25 -0.93
C GLU A 103 7.79 6.96 -2.42
N ARG A 104 7.18 7.86 -3.18
CA ARG A 104 7.31 7.91 -4.63
C ARG A 104 8.41 8.90 -4.97
N LYS A 105 9.56 8.39 -5.40
CA LYS A 105 10.71 9.21 -5.78
C LYS A 105 10.80 9.34 -7.29
N ILE A 106 11.39 10.44 -7.73
CA ILE A 106 11.56 10.78 -9.14
C ILE A 106 13.00 11.26 -9.36
N ASP A 107 13.56 10.93 -10.50
CA ASP A 107 14.78 11.56 -11.03
C ASP A 107 14.55 11.94 -12.51
N THR A 108 15.59 12.39 -13.18
CA THR A 108 15.54 12.75 -14.61
C THR A 108 15.35 11.56 -15.54
N ARG A 109 15.50 10.33 -15.05
CA ARG A 109 15.47 9.08 -15.84
C ARG A 109 14.23 8.23 -15.55
N GLY A 110 13.50 8.49 -14.47
CA GLY A 110 12.41 7.64 -14.05
C GLY A 110 11.80 7.94 -12.70
N VAL A 111 11.01 6.97 -12.26
CA VAL A 111 10.23 6.98 -11.02
C VAL A 111 10.41 5.64 -10.33
N TRP A 112 10.46 5.64 -9.00
CA TRP A 112 10.45 4.40 -8.21
C TRP A 112 9.73 4.61 -6.89
N TYR A 113 9.48 3.50 -6.21
CA TYR A 113 8.91 3.49 -4.87
C TYR A 113 9.91 2.92 -3.88
N GLU A 114 10.04 3.56 -2.72
CA GLU A 114 10.75 3.04 -1.56
C GLU A 114 9.75 2.84 -0.44
N TRP A 115 9.87 1.73 0.29
CA TRP A 115 8.95 1.45 1.38
C TRP A 115 9.59 0.68 2.51
N PHE A 116 9.04 0.85 3.69
CA PHE A 116 9.27 0.03 4.87
C PHE A 116 8.04 0.12 5.76
N CYS A 117 8.03 -0.62 6.86
CA CYS A 117 6.99 -0.51 7.85
C CYS A 117 7.54 -0.63 9.26
N GLU A 118 6.84 -0.01 10.18
CA GLU A 118 7.04 -0.13 11.61
C GLU A 118 5.83 -0.83 12.19
N PHE A 119 6.03 -1.67 13.19
CA PHE A 119 4.92 -2.34 13.87
C PHE A 119 5.29 -2.64 15.31
N GLN A 120 4.28 -2.68 16.17
CA GLN A 120 4.47 -3.17 17.54
C GLN A 120 4.46 -4.69 17.55
N ASP A 121 5.56 -5.30 17.97
CA ASP A 121 5.66 -6.75 18.11
C ASP A 121 4.97 -7.23 19.40
N ILE A 122 4.84 -8.55 19.54
CA ILE A 122 4.15 -9.24 20.65
C ILE A 122 4.76 -8.89 22.02
N ASP A 123 6.05 -8.56 22.06
CA ASP A 123 6.75 -8.11 23.27
C ASP A 123 6.53 -6.61 23.60
N GLY A 124 5.65 -5.94 22.84
CA GLY A 124 5.33 -4.52 22.99
C GLY A 124 6.37 -3.58 22.37
N LYS A 125 7.47 -4.09 21.80
CA LYS A 125 8.52 -3.26 21.20
C LYS A 125 8.18 -2.88 19.77
N ILE A 126 8.55 -1.68 19.38
CA ILE A 126 8.44 -1.23 17.99
C ILE A 126 9.58 -1.86 17.19
N ARG A 127 9.24 -2.51 16.09
CA ARG A 127 10.18 -3.04 15.11
C ARG A 127 10.01 -2.34 13.79
N THR A 128 11.13 -2.13 13.10
CA THR A 128 11.18 -1.48 11.79
C THR A 128 11.76 -2.46 10.79
N THR A 129 11.10 -2.60 9.64
CA THR A 129 11.58 -3.44 8.54
C THR A 129 12.67 -2.70 7.75
N PRO A 130 13.58 -3.40 7.08
CA PRO A 130 14.61 -2.75 6.27
C PRO A 130 13.97 -1.97 5.12
N LEU A 131 14.54 -0.81 4.78
CA LEU A 131 14.15 -0.04 3.60
C LEU A 131 14.25 -0.90 2.33
N GLN A 132 13.14 -1.04 1.63
CA GLN A 132 13.04 -1.80 0.39
C GLN A 132 13.11 -0.89 -0.83
N ASN A 133 13.77 -1.40 -1.88
CA ASN A 133 13.97 -0.75 -3.16
C ASN A 133 14.67 0.61 -3.09
N LYS A 134 15.61 0.76 -2.13
CA LYS A 134 16.45 1.96 -1.99
C LYS A 134 17.05 2.36 -3.34
N ASP A 135 16.92 3.64 -3.68
CA ASP A 135 17.40 4.27 -4.91
C ASP A 135 16.89 3.59 -6.20
N GLY A 136 15.77 2.85 -6.11
CA GLY A 136 15.18 2.12 -7.23
C GLY A 136 16.04 0.96 -7.72
N MET A 137 17.00 0.46 -6.92
CA MET A 137 17.97 -0.55 -7.34
C MET A 137 17.34 -1.86 -7.83
N SER A 138 16.17 -2.24 -7.29
CA SER A 138 15.49 -3.49 -7.65
C SER A 138 14.35 -3.26 -8.64
N TYR A 139 13.66 -2.13 -8.55
CA TYR A 139 12.55 -1.77 -9.42
C TYR A 139 12.55 -0.27 -9.71
N PHE A 140 12.63 0.07 -10.99
CA PHE A 140 12.72 1.44 -11.48
C PHE A 140 11.92 1.58 -12.77
N MET A 141 10.93 2.46 -12.77
CA MET A 141 10.09 2.75 -13.94
C MET A 141 10.77 3.85 -14.75
N ARG A 142 11.45 3.46 -15.83
CA ARG A 142 12.12 4.40 -16.74
C ARG A 142 11.10 5.24 -17.50
N LEU A 143 11.44 6.52 -17.69
CA LEU A 143 10.70 7.46 -18.53
C LEU A 143 11.13 7.35 -20.00
#